data_AF-A0A077YZ38-F1
#
_entry.id   AF-A0A077YZ38-F1
#
_cell.length_a   1.000
_cell.length_b   1.000
_cell.length_c   1.000
_cell.angle_alpha   90.00
_cell.angle_beta   90.00
_cell.angle_gamma   90.00
#
_symmetry.space_group_name_H-M   'P 1'
#
loop_
_entity.id
_entity.type
_entity.pdbx_description
1 polymer ?
#
loop_
_entity_poly.entity_id
_entity_poly.type
_entity_poly.pdbx_seq_one_letter_code
_entity_poly.pdbx_strand_id
1 'polypeptide(L)'
;MLSTKVALDRDVGVALRAVTFLVNAVLLHLTSLAFLGVANVRYFHLLRIECEVVVVVVAIFSLALLYSTICFFAREAFRRSLLRPQKQFFEPAICNVVWLCPFISVVVGVLFGLVWIYVLVPPDDSAETKYYRTSVWLYVLAVVIESVAEPLWLLFQNLRILKPRHGVAKQFLTEGERYMMTFFNLLSFTDQGVLNVIYNLGSLFPRILLAPLEESAYAYFSQHVERGKTIRFQNEKTSLSVHQTLCNLLKLVSLIGLAVVIFGQSYSYTFLKMYAGERLCNSAGPLLLKYFSTYIWLLAINGITECFMFASMQNRQLDRHRYSMLHFCIVYLLSSFILCRIFGSVGFILANCINIAFRIIYSFRFIHYFYQGGGDRFRFPALSILPNSSVQGILLIIFCCEGFFNTFTHVTIGVLLLFATAMTTLIQEPELAQFMRTFFLNADLRKSA
;
A
#
# COMPACT_ATOMS: atom_id res chain seq x y z
N MET A 1 15.46 37.50 2.15
CA MET A 1 16.18 36.27 1.73
C MET A 1 15.35 35.00 1.91
N LEU A 2 14.61 34.81 3.02
CA LEU A 2 13.79 33.60 3.20
C LEU A 2 12.59 33.51 2.23
N SER A 3 11.88 34.60 1.95
CA SER A 3 10.70 34.56 1.07
C SER A 3 11.05 34.32 -0.40
N THR A 4 12.16 34.88 -0.88
CA THR A 4 12.67 34.62 -2.24
C THR A 4 13.10 33.17 -2.44
N LYS A 5 13.65 32.53 -1.40
CA LYS A 5 14.02 31.10 -1.45
C LYS A 5 12.80 30.19 -1.50
N VAL A 6 11.77 30.50 -0.72
CA VAL A 6 10.49 29.76 -0.72
C VAL A 6 9.74 29.93 -2.05
N ALA A 7 9.76 31.12 -2.64
CA ALA A 7 9.18 31.37 -3.96
C ALA A 7 9.91 30.55 -5.05
N LEU A 8 11.25 30.58 -5.07
CA LEU A 8 12.06 29.82 -6.01
C LEU A 8 11.83 28.30 -5.88
N ASP A 9 11.75 27.76 -4.66
CA ASP A 9 11.45 26.35 -4.42
C ASP A 9 10.04 25.96 -4.91
N ARG A 10 9.07 26.87 -4.76
CA ARG A 10 7.69 26.66 -5.25
C ARG A 10 7.66 26.66 -6.78
N ASP A 11 8.33 27.61 -7.42
CA ASP A 11 8.40 27.73 -8.88
C ASP A 11 9.12 26.54 -9.52
N VAL A 12 10.22 26.08 -8.93
CA VAL A 12 10.94 24.86 -9.38
C VAL A 12 10.07 23.62 -9.20
N GLY A 13 9.35 23.49 -8.08
CA GLY A 13 8.43 22.37 -7.86
C GLY A 13 7.26 22.33 -8.85
N VAL A 14 6.71 23.51 -9.21
CA VAL A 14 5.66 23.63 -10.23
C VAL A 14 6.21 23.32 -11.62
N ALA A 15 7.39 23.84 -11.97
CA ALA A 15 8.05 23.55 -13.24
C ALA A 15 8.36 22.06 -13.39
N LEU A 16 8.89 21.40 -12.35
CA LEU A 16 9.17 19.96 -12.39
C LEU A 16 7.89 19.12 -12.55
N ARG A 17 6.80 19.51 -11.87
CA ARG A 17 5.49 18.87 -12.03
C ARG A 17 4.94 19.05 -13.44
N ALA A 18 5.05 20.25 -13.99
CA ALA A 18 4.65 20.55 -15.37
C ALA A 18 5.47 19.73 -16.37
N VAL A 19 6.79 19.61 -16.18
CA VAL A 19 7.65 18.75 -17.01
C VAL A 19 7.26 17.29 -16.87
N THR A 20 7.06 16.76 -15.67
CA THR A 20 6.60 15.36 -15.51
C THR A 20 5.22 15.13 -16.12
N PHE A 21 4.30 16.09 -16.03
CA PHE A 21 2.99 16.01 -16.67
C PHE A 21 3.12 16.02 -18.20
N LEU A 22 3.94 16.90 -18.75
CA LEU A 22 4.17 17.01 -20.19
C LEU A 22 4.90 15.77 -20.73
N VAL A 23 5.94 15.30 -20.03
CA VAL A 23 6.65 14.05 -20.37
C VAL A 23 5.67 12.89 -20.31
N ASN A 24 4.87 12.75 -19.25
CA ASN A 24 3.87 11.68 -19.17
C ASN A 24 2.82 11.80 -20.28
N ALA A 25 2.37 13.00 -20.64
CA ALA A 25 1.42 13.22 -21.73
C ALA A 25 2.02 12.87 -23.10
N VAL A 26 3.26 13.29 -23.36
CA VAL A 26 3.99 13.00 -24.59
C VAL A 26 4.31 11.50 -24.69
N LEU A 27 4.73 10.87 -23.59
CA LEU A 27 4.93 9.42 -23.52
C LEU A 27 3.60 8.71 -23.80
N LEU A 28 2.49 9.13 -23.17
CA LEU A 28 1.17 8.57 -23.45
C LEU A 28 0.74 8.72 -24.91
N HIS A 29 1.21 9.75 -25.62
CA HIS A 29 0.84 10.01 -27.02
C HIS A 29 1.76 9.33 -28.04
N LEU A 30 3.07 9.26 -27.75
CA LEU A 30 4.07 8.66 -28.65
C LEU A 30 4.17 7.15 -28.49
N THR A 31 3.88 6.63 -27.29
CA THR A 31 3.92 5.18 -27.07
C THR A 31 2.56 4.60 -27.42
N SER A 32 2.54 3.56 -28.25
CA SER A 32 1.28 2.88 -28.59
C SER A 32 0.63 2.34 -27.31
N LEU A 33 -0.70 2.42 -27.21
CA LEU A 33 -1.45 1.91 -26.05
C LEU A 33 -1.10 0.44 -25.73
N ALA A 34 -0.69 -0.34 -26.74
CA ALA A 34 -0.19 -1.70 -26.60
C ALA A 34 1.14 -1.78 -25.82
N PHE A 35 2.06 -0.82 -26.01
CA PHE A 35 3.33 -0.78 -25.29
C PHE A 35 3.19 -0.20 -23.87
N LEU A 36 2.31 0.80 -23.68
CA LEU A 36 1.99 1.35 -22.36
C LEU A 36 1.30 0.32 -21.45
N GLY A 37 0.51 -0.59 -22.03
CA GLY A 37 -0.09 -1.72 -21.30
C GLY A 37 0.94 -2.69 -20.71
N VAL A 38 2.12 -2.82 -21.32
CA VAL A 38 3.20 -3.71 -20.83
C VAL A 38 4.04 -3.04 -19.75
N ALA A 39 4.25 -1.73 -19.81
CA ALA A 39 5.11 -1.00 -18.87
C ALA A 39 4.35 -0.42 -17.65
N ASN A 40 3.06 -0.10 -17.81
CA ASN A 40 2.27 0.61 -16.80
C ASN A 40 0.86 0.00 -16.73
N VAL A 41 0.72 -1.20 -16.15
CA VAL A 41 -0.61 -1.74 -15.82
C VAL A 41 -1.21 -0.94 -14.66
N ARG A 42 -1.71 0.26 -14.99
CA ARG A 42 -2.55 1.05 -14.09
C ARG A 42 -3.91 1.43 -14.67
N TYR A 43 -4.22 1.10 -15.92
CA TYR A 43 -5.59 1.15 -16.44
C TYR A 43 -5.81 0.01 -17.45
N PHE A 44 -6.14 -1.16 -16.91
CA PHE A 44 -6.47 -2.39 -17.62
C PHE A 44 -7.84 -2.23 -18.30
N HIS A 45 -7.86 -1.60 -19.48
CA HIS A 45 -9.09 -1.33 -20.22
C HIS A 45 -9.39 -2.50 -21.18
N LEU A 46 -10.41 -3.27 -20.78
CA LEU A 46 -11.42 -3.96 -21.57
C LEU A 46 -11.04 -4.65 -22.90
N LEU A 47 -11.36 -5.95 -22.89
CA LEU A 47 -11.78 -6.82 -23.99
C LEU A 47 -10.66 -7.52 -24.78
N ARG A 48 -10.58 -8.83 -24.50
CA ARG A 48 -10.44 -9.93 -25.48
C ARG A 48 -9.12 -10.71 -25.54
N ILE A 49 -8.30 -10.67 -24.51
CA ILE A 49 -7.12 -11.55 -24.43
C ILE A 49 -6.97 -12.11 -23.01
N GLU A 50 -7.79 -13.10 -22.65
CA GLU A 50 -7.83 -13.62 -21.27
C GLU A 50 -6.85 -14.76 -20.98
N CYS A 51 -6.33 -15.48 -21.99
CA CYS A 51 -5.25 -16.46 -21.80
C CYS A 51 -3.89 -15.78 -21.72
N GLU A 52 -3.58 -14.87 -22.65
CA GLU A 52 -2.28 -14.15 -22.63
C GLU A 52 -2.08 -13.33 -21.37
N VAL A 53 -3.14 -12.77 -20.77
CA VAL A 53 -3.01 -11.99 -19.53
C VAL A 53 -2.47 -12.83 -18.38
N VAL A 54 -2.83 -14.11 -18.23
CA VAL A 54 -2.35 -14.90 -17.09
C VAL A 54 -0.84 -15.13 -17.21
N VAL A 55 -0.37 -15.53 -18.40
CA VAL A 55 1.05 -15.75 -18.67
C VAL A 55 1.84 -14.44 -18.66
N VAL A 56 1.28 -13.36 -19.22
CA VAL A 56 1.89 -12.02 -19.20
C VAL A 56 1.96 -11.49 -17.76
N VAL A 57 0.93 -11.66 -16.93
CA VAL A 57 0.92 -11.23 -15.52
C VAL A 57 1.92 -12.01 -14.68
N VAL A 58 2.09 -13.30 -14.97
CA VAL A 58 3.12 -14.16 -14.36
C VAL A 58 4.52 -13.71 -14.74
N ALA A 59 4.77 -13.51 -16.03
CA ALA A 59 6.04 -12.98 -16.50
C ALA A 59 6.30 -11.60 -15.87
N ILE A 60 5.27 -10.76 -15.73
CA ILE A 60 5.33 -9.46 -15.04
C ILE A 60 5.77 -9.62 -13.58
N PHE A 61 5.29 -10.62 -12.82
CA PHE A 61 5.76 -10.79 -11.44
C PHE A 61 7.24 -11.09 -11.36
N SER A 62 7.70 -12.09 -12.12
CA SER A 62 9.10 -12.48 -12.14
C SER A 62 9.98 -11.34 -12.65
N LEU A 63 9.56 -10.63 -13.69
CA LEU A 63 10.31 -9.51 -14.27
C LEU A 63 10.27 -8.25 -13.38
N ALA A 64 9.16 -7.95 -12.72
CA ALA A 64 9.06 -6.85 -11.75
C ALA A 64 9.89 -7.15 -10.49
N LEU A 65 9.98 -8.42 -10.09
CA LEU A 65 10.87 -8.85 -9.02
C LEU A 65 12.34 -8.69 -9.42
N LEU A 66 12.71 -9.06 -10.65
CA LEU A 66 14.04 -8.80 -11.20
C LEU A 66 14.37 -7.30 -11.17
N TYR A 67 13.48 -6.48 -11.72
CA TYR A 67 13.62 -5.03 -11.76
C TYR A 67 13.83 -4.43 -10.37
N SER A 68 12.94 -4.74 -9.42
CA SER A 68 13.02 -4.21 -8.06
C SER A 68 14.27 -4.70 -7.32
N THR A 69 14.69 -5.96 -7.56
CA THR A 69 15.91 -6.54 -6.98
C THR A 69 17.16 -5.84 -7.50
N ILE A 70 17.30 -5.66 -8.82
CA ILE A 70 18.44 -4.93 -9.39
C ILE A 70 18.44 -3.48 -8.89
N CYS A 71 17.31 -2.78 -8.92
CA CYS A 71 17.20 -1.42 -8.39
C CYS A 71 17.61 -1.33 -6.91
N PHE A 72 17.18 -2.29 -6.09
CA PHE A 72 17.56 -2.34 -4.68
C PHE A 72 19.07 -2.49 -4.50
N PHE A 73 19.69 -3.50 -5.12
CA PHE A 73 21.14 -3.74 -4.98
C PHE A 73 21.99 -2.65 -5.64
N ALA A 74 21.54 -2.11 -6.78
CA ALA A 74 22.28 -1.11 -7.52
C ALA A 74 22.16 0.30 -6.92
N ARG A 75 21.03 0.67 -6.29
CA ARG A 75 20.78 2.06 -5.87
C ARG A 75 20.78 2.24 -4.36
N GLU A 76 20.21 1.32 -3.59
CA GLU A 76 20.03 1.51 -2.14
C GLU A 76 21.39 1.62 -1.41
N ALA A 77 22.41 0.89 -1.86
CA ALA A 77 23.77 1.00 -1.33
C ALA A 77 24.36 2.41 -1.51
N PHE A 78 24.20 3.01 -2.69
CA PHE A 78 24.67 4.37 -2.96
C PHE A 78 23.85 5.42 -2.22
N ARG A 79 22.52 5.31 -2.24
CA ARG A 79 21.61 6.21 -1.52
C ARG A 79 21.97 6.32 -0.05
N ARG A 80 22.35 5.21 0.58
CA ARG A 80 22.76 5.18 2.00
C ARG A 80 24.18 5.68 2.22
N SER A 81 25.12 5.31 1.34
CA SER A 81 26.54 5.70 1.47
C SER A 81 26.78 7.20 1.25
N LEU A 82 25.86 7.87 0.54
CA LEU A 82 25.95 9.27 0.14
C LEU A 82 25.09 10.21 0.99
N LEU A 83 24.52 9.72 2.11
CA LEU A 83 23.88 10.59 3.11
C LEU A 83 24.96 11.34 3.90
N ARG A 84 25.38 12.49 3.35
CA ARG A 84 26.42 13.33 3.94
C ARG A 84 25.93 14.76 4.14
N PRO A 85 26.55 15.52 5.06
CA PRO A 85 26.34 16.96 5.12
C PRO A 85 26.63 17.60 3.74
N GLN A 86 25.81 18.55 3.33
CA GLN A 86 25.85 19.19 2.01
C GLN A 86 27.27 19.59 1.55
N LYS A 87 28.08 20.18 2.44
CA LYS A 87 29.46 20.58 2.12
C LYS A 87 30.36 19.40 1.71
N GLN A 88 30.17 18.24 2.32
CA GLN A 88 30.94 17.05 2.01
C GLN A 88 30.44 16.40 0.71
N PHE A 89 29.14 16.46 0.42
CA PHE A 89 28.58 15.82 -0.78
C PHE A 89 29.14 16.42 -2.09
N PHE A 90 29.39 17.72 -2.13
CA PHE A 90 29.92 18.40 -3.33
C PHE A 90 31.43 18.20 -3.57
N GLU A 91 32.10 17.39 -2.74
CA GLU A 91 33.49 17.01 -3.00
C GLU A 91 33.58 16.24 -4.33
N PRO A 92 34.52 16.57 -5.24
CA PRO A 92 34.65 15.90 -6.53
C PRO A 92 34.76 14.37 -6.43
N ALA A 93 35.44 13.87 -5.40
CA ALA A 93 35.55 12.43 -5.15
C ALA A 93 34.18 11.77 -4.92
N ILE A 94 33.27 12.45 -4.22
CA ILE A 94 31.92 11.94 -3.94
C ILE A 94 31.05 12.02 -5.19
N CYS A 95 31.13 13.11 -5.94
CA CYS A 95 30.48 13.25 -7.24
C CYS A 95 30.89 12.12 -8.21
N ASN A 96 32.16 11.72 -8.21
CA ASN A 96 32.65 10.62 -9.05
C ASN A 96 32.12 9.25 -8.58
N VAL A 97 32.01 9.02 -7.27
CA VAL A 97 31.43 7.78 -6.71
C VAL A 97 29.95 7.61 -7.12
N VAL A 98 29.20 8.72 -7.21
CA VAL A 98 27.78 8.68 -7.62
C VAL A 98 27.61 8.10 -9.03
N TRP A 99 28.52 8.41 -9.96
CA TRP A 99 28.50 7.89 -11.33
C TRP A 99 28.82 6.40 -11.45
N LEU A 100 29.29 5.75 -10.38
CA LEU A 100 29.48 4.31 -10.37
C LEU A 100 28.14 3.56 -10.34
N CYS A 101 27.03 4.20 -9.94
CA CYS A 101 25.73 3.55 -9.83
C CYS A 101 25.24 2.92 -11.15
N PRO A 102 25.23 3.63 -12.30
CA PRO A 102 24.96 3.02 -13.61
C PRO A 102 25.86 1.82 -13.92
N PHE A 103 27.17 1.88 -13.67
CA PHE A 103 28.07 0.76 -13.94
C PHE A 103 27.79 -0.45 -13.06
N ILE A 104 27.53 -0.25 -11.78
CA ILE A 104 27.12 -1.32 -10.87
C ILE A 104 25.77 -1.91 -11.30
N SER A 105 24.84 -1.09 -11.78
CA SER A 105 23.55 -1.58 -12.29
C SER A 105 23.70 -2.51 -13.49
N VAL A 106 24.70 -2.30 -14.35
CA VAL A 106 25.03 -3.22 -15.45
C VAL A 106 25.54 -4.55 -14.90
N VAL A 107 26.52 -4.52 -13.99
CA VAL A 107 27.10 -5.75 -13.41
C VAL A 107 26.04 -6.56 -12.66
N VAL A 108 25.31 -5.90 -11.75
CA VAL A 108 24.23 -6.50 -10.96
C VAL A 108 23.10 -6.99 -11.88
N GLY A 109 22.77 -6.21 -12.91
CA GLY A 109 21.74 -6.57 -13.89
C GLY A 109 22.10 -7.80 -14.71
N VAL A 110 23.35 -7.94 -15.15
CA VAL A 110 23.83 -9.15 -15.82
C VAL A 110 23.78 -10.35 -14.88
N LEU A 111 24.29 -10.21 -13.65
CA LEU A 111 24.29 -11.31 -12.67
C LEU A 111 22.87 -11.80 -12.36
N PHE A 112 21.95 -10.90 -11.99
CA PHE A 112 20.58 -11.28 -11.69
C PHE A 112 19.80 -11.71 -12.94
N GLY A 113 20.07 -11.11 -14.10
CA GLY A 113 19.49 -11.55 -15.37
C GLY A 113 19.85 -13.00 -15.70
N LEU A 114 21.11 -13.39 -15.49
CA LEU A 114 21.56 -14.78 -15.65
C LEU A 114 20.89 -15.73 -14.66
N VAL A 115 20.75 -15.32 -13.39
CA VAL A 115 20.01 -16.10 -12.38
C VAL A 115 18.55 -16.31 -12.81
N TRP A 116 17.89 -15.28 -13.34
CA TRP A 116 16.51 -15.37 -13.83
C TRP A 116 16.33 -16.24 -15.07
N ILE A 117 17.35 -16.36 -15.91
CA ILE A 117 17.29 -17.16 -17.14
C ILE A 117 17.66 -18.63 -16.88
N TYR A 118 18.68 -18.89 -16.05
CA TYR A 118 19.30 -20.21 -15.94
C TYR A 118 19.03 -20.93 -14.62
N VAL A 119 18.78 -20.20 -13.53
CA VAL A 119 18.62 -20.79 -12.20
C VAL A 119 17.16 -20.87 -11.80
N LEU A 120 16.39 -19.81 -12.07
CA LEU A 120 14.95 -19.79 -11.83
C LEU A 120 14.22 -20.56 -12.93
N VAL A 121 13.18 -21.30 -12.54
CA VAL A 121 12.37 -22.10 -13.48
C VAL A 121 11.74 -21.14 -14.49
N PRO A 122 12.06 -21.27 -15.80
CA PRO A 122 11.38 -20.48 -16.82
C PRO A 122 9.89 -20.84 -16.81
N PRO A 123 8.99 -19.88 -17.05
CA PRO A 123 7.57 -20.21 -17.17
C PRO A 123 7.36 -21.20 -18.32
N ASP A 124 6.39 -22.11 -18.18
CA ASP A 124 6.14 -23.20 -19.14
C ASP A 124 6.20 -22.71 -20.59
N ASP A 125 6.79 -23.51 -21.50
CA ASP A 125 6.97 -23.22 -22.93
C ASP A 125 5.61 -23.21 -23.67
N SER A 126 4.77 -22.23 -23.36
CA SER A 126 3.61 -21.87 -24.14
C SER A 126 4.02 -20.85 -25.21
N ALA A 127 3.21 -20.69 -26.25
CA ALA A 127 3.46 -19.69 -27.30
C ALA A 127 3.60 -18.25 -26.72
N GLU A 128 3.06 -18.01 -25.53
CA GLU A 128 3.00 -16.72 -24.85
C GLU A 128 4.28 -16.40 -24.06
N THR A 129 5.05 -17.42 -23.62
CA THR A 129 6.34 -17.25 -22.91
C THR A 129 7.55 -17.23 -23.82
N LYS A 130 7.36 -17.39 -25.14
CA LYS A 130 8.43 -17.53 -26.15
C LYS A 130 9.53 -16.47 -26.07
N TYR A 131 9.18 -15.23 -25.70
CA TYR A 131 10.12 -14.11 -25.62
C TYR A 131 10.61 -13.79 -24.19
N TYR A 132 10.40 -14.68 -23.21
CA TYR A 132 10.77 -14.44 -21.81
C TYR A 132 12.25 -14.02 -21.64
N ARG A 133 13.18 -14.72 -22.31
CA ARG A 133 14.62 -14.36 -22.28
C ARG A 133 14.89 -12.95 -22.80
N THR A 134 14.20 -12.55 -23.87
CA THR A 134 14.31 -11.19 -24.41
C THR A 134 13.74 -10.17 -23.42
N SER A 135 12.60 -10.48 -22.78
CA SER A 135 12.00 -9.63 -21.76
C SER A 135 12.92 -9.44 -20.55
N VAL A 136 13.62 -10.48 -20.09
CA VAL A 136 14.62 -10.35 -19.00
C VAL A 136 15.68 -9.30 -19.33
N TRP A 137 16.28 -9.37 -20.53
CA TRP A 137 17.30 -8.42 -20.94
C TRP A 137 16.76 -7.00 -21.15
N LEU A 138 15.51 -6.87 -21.64
CA LEU A 138 14.84 -5.56 -21.74
C LEU A 138 14.62 -4.93 -20.36
N TYR A 139 14.25 -5.72 -19.36
CA TYR A 139 14.11 -5.23 -17.98
C TYR A 139 15.46 -4.86 -17.35
N VAL A 140 16.52 -5.63 -17.61
CA VAL A 140 17.89 -5.25 -17.20
C VAL A 140 18.28 -3.91 -17.83
N LEU A 141 18.03 -3.74 -19.14
CA LEU A 141 18.29 -2.49 -19.84
C LEU A 141 17.49 -1.32 -19.25
N ALA A 142 16.21 -1.53 -18.93
CA ALA A 142 15.37 -0.50 -18.30
C ALA A 142 15.94 -0.04 -16.95
N VAL A 143 16.43 -0.96 -16.10
CA VAL A 143 17.06 -0.60 -14.82
C VAL A 143 18.34 0.21 -15.02
N VAL A 144 19.15 -0.15 -16.03
CA VAL A 144 20.38 0.60 -16.35
C VAL A 144 20.05 2.03 -16.78
N ILE A 145 19.09 2.19 -17.71
CA ILE A 145 18.64 3.52 -18.18
C ILE A 145 18.17 4.37 -17.00
N GLU A 146 17.34 3.82 -16.13
CA GLU A 146 16.83 4.58 -14.99
C GLU A 146 17.90 4.84 -13.92
N SER A 147 18.93 4.00 -13.81
CA SER A 147 20.06 4.25 -12.91
C SER A 147 20.93 5.43 -13.35
N VAL A 148 20.84 5.85 -14.63
CA VAL A 148 21.46 7.09 -15.11
C VAL A 148 20.80 8.34 -14.51
N ALA A 149 19.53 8.26 -14.09
CA ALA A 149 18.85 9.36 -13.40
C ALA A 149 19.22 9.47 -11.90
N GLU A 150 19.90 8.45 -11.34
CA GLU A 150 20.22 8.37 -9.91
C GLU A 150 21.14 9.52 -9.42
N PRO A 151 22.18 9.96 -10.15
CA PRO A 151 22.99 11.11 -9.74
C PRO A 151 22.17 12.38 -9.52
N LEU A 152 21.19 12.64 -10.40
CA LEU A 152 20.28 13.77 -10.27
C LEU A 152 19.38 13.61 -9.04
N TRP A 153 18.84 12.41 -8.82
CA TRP A 153 18.02 12.13 -7.64
C TRP A 153 18.79 12.35 -6.33
N LEU A 154 20.04 11.90 -6.25
CA LEU A 154 20.93 12.08 -5.09
C LEU A 154 21.31 13.55 -4.87
N LEU A 155 21.52 14.32 -5.95
CA LEU A 155 21.73 15.76 -5.88
C LEU A 155 20.50 16.44 -5.26
N PHE A 156 19.29 16.16 -5.75
CA PHE A 156 18.05 16.69 -5.18
C PHE A 156 17.84 16.28 -3.72
N GLN A 157 18.20 15.05 -3.36
CA GLN A 157 18.11 14.58 -1.98
C GLN A 157 19.06 15.33 -1.03
N ASN A 158 20.32 15.54 -1.42
CA ASN A 158 21.32 16.24 -0.61
C ASN A 158 21.05 17.75 -0.46
N LEU A 159 20.27 18.34 -1.36
CA LEU A 159 19.69 19.69 -1.18
C LEU A 159 18.62 19.74 -0.05
N ARG A 160 18.46 18.66 0.72
CA ARG A 160 17.55 18.47 1.87
C ARG A 160 16.06 18.42 1.54
N ILE A 161 15.69 18.14 0.29
CA ILE A 161 14.28 18.05 -0.10
C ILE A 161 13.64 16.73 0.37
N LEU A 162 14.42 15.64 0.56
CA LEU A 162 13.88 14.30 0.80
C LEU A 162 14.60 13.56 1.95
N LYS A 163 13.93 13.30 3.08
CA LYS A 163 14.43 12.39 4.12
C LYS A 163 14.30 10.93 3.66
N PRO A 164 15.37 10.10 3.70
CA PRO A 164 15.26 8.67 3.42
C PRO A 164 14.48 7.97 4.55
N ARG A 165 13.51 7.14 4.18
CA ARG A 165 12.80 6.22 5.09
C ARG A 165 13.18 4.78 4.72
N HIS A 166 13.37 3.96 5.75
CA HIS A 166 13.90 2.59 5.79
C HIS A 166 13.54 1.70 4.58
N GLY A 167 14.56 1.26 3.83
CA GLY A 167 14.39 0.46 2.62
C GLY A 167 14.28 -1.06 2.85
N VAL A 168 15.20 -1.68 3.60
CA VAL A 168 15.33 -3.17 3.61
C VAL A 168 14.11 -3.89 4.16
N ALA A 169 13.66 -3.57 5.38
CA ALA A 169 12.49 -4.24 5.96
C ALA A 169 11.23 -3.97 5.14
N LYS A 170 11.08 -2.75 4.60
CA LYS A 170 9.96 -2.40 3.72
C LYS A 170 10.01 -3.19 2.41
N GLN A 171 11.20 -3.40 1.84
CA GLN A 171 11.39 -4.20 0.63
C GLN A 171 10.94 -5.65 0.86
N PHE A 172 11.44 -6.32 1.90
CA PHE A 172 11.02 -7.69 2.21
C PHE A 172 9.54 -7.79 2.61
N LEU A 173 8.96 -6.78 3.23
CA LEU A 173 7.53 -6.76 3.53
C LEU A 173 6.66 -6.55 2.28
N THR A 174 7.12 -5.76 1.31
CA THR A 174 6.34 -5.41 0.10
C THR A 174 6.55 -6.42 -1.02
N GLU A 175 7.79 -6.87 -1.21
CA GLU A 175 8.21 -7.81 -2.26
C GLU A 175 8.38 -9.25 -1.73
N GLY A 176 8.24 -9.47 -0.42
CA GLY A 176 8.38 -10.79 0.21
C GLY A 176 7.49 -11.85 -0.41
N GLU A 177 6.27 -11.48 -0.79
CA GLU A 177 5.36 -12.37 -1.52
C GLU A 177 5.97 -12.82 -2.85
N ARG A 178 6.51 -11.90 -3.65
CA ARG A 178 7.16 -12.21 -4.91
C ARG A 178 8.41 -13.06 -4.70
N TYR A 179 9.21 -12.76 -3.68
CA TYR A 179 10.34 -13.61 -3.30
C TYR A 179 9.88 -15.04 -2.96
N MET A 180 8.79 -15.20 -2.19
CA MET A 180 8.24 -16.52 -1.87
C MET A 180 7.74 -17.25 -3.12
N MET A 181 7.04 -16.57 -4.02
CA MET A 181 6.54 -17.16 -5.27
C MET A 181 7.69 -17.61 -6.18
N THR A 182 8.66 -16.74 -6.42
CA THR A 182 9.75 -16.97 -7.38
C THR A 182 10.78 -17.97 -6.85
N PHE A 183 11.16 -17.92 -5.57
CA PHE A 183 12.22 -18.81 -5.05
C PHE A 183 11.70 -20.17 -4.57
N PHE A 184 10.45 -20.27 -4.13
CA PHE A 184 9.92 -21.50 -3.54
C PHE A 184 8.84 -22.19 -4.40
N ASN A 185 8.47 -21.62 -5.56
CA ASN A 185 7.48 -22.17 -6.49
C ASN A 185 6.21 -22.67 -5.77
N LEU A 186 5.71 -21.89 -4.81
CA LEU A 186 4.61 -22.31 -3.92
C LEU A 186 3.25 -22.38 -4.61
N LEU A 187 3.09 -21.65 -5.72
CA LEU A 187 1.85 -21.54 -6.48
C LEU A 187 2.09 -21.80 -7.95
N SER A 188 1.09 -22.36 -8.62
CA SER A 188 1.04 -22.41 -10.07
C SER A 188 1.07 -21.00 -10.66
N PHE A 189 1.57 -20.86 -11.88
CA PHE A 189 1.58 -19.58 -12.58
C PHE A 189 0.16 -19.00 -12.72
N THR A 190 -0.83 -19.84 -13.00
CA THR A 190 -2.23 -19.41 -13.05
C THR A 190 -2.69 -18.82 -11.71
N ASP A 191 -2.41 -19.48 -10.58
CA ASP A 191 -2.78 -18.98 -9.25
C ASP A 191 -2.05 -17.70 -8.87
N GLN A 192 -0.79 -17.55 -9.27
CA GLN A 192 -0.04 -16.30 -9.11
C GLN A 192 -0.73 -15.18 -9.88
N GLY A 193 -1.06 -15.40 -11.16
CA GLY A 193 -1.76 -14.42 -11.99
C GLY A 193 -3.10 -13.97 -11.38
N VAL A 194 -3.92 -14.92 -10.94
CA VAL A 194 -5.20 -14.63 -10.25
C VAL A 194 -4.96 -13.82 -8.98
N LEU A 195 -4.00 -14.23 -8.15
CA LEU A 195 -3.65 -13.54 -6.92
C LEU A 195 -3.19 -12.09 -7.16
N ASN A 196 -2.37 -11.84 -8.20
CA ASN A 196 -1.97 -10.47 -8.58
C ASN A 196 -3.17 -9.57 -8.87
N VAL A 197 -4.10 -10.09 -9.67
CA VAL A 197 -5.26 -9.32 -10.10
C VAL A 197 -6.08 -8.93 -8.87
N ILE A 198 -6.27 -9.86 -7.94
CA ILE A 198 -6.97 -9.59 -6.68
C ILE A 198 -6.22 -8.58 -5.80
N TYR A 199 -4.89 -8.68 -5.64
CA TYR A 199 -4.12 -7.69 -4.89
C TYR A 199 -4.20 -6.30 -5.53
N ASN A 200 -4.07 -6.20 -6.85
CA ASN A 200 -4.15 -4.92 -7.55
C ASN A 200 -5.54 -4.31 -7.45
N LEU A 201 -6.59 -5.10 -7.66
CA LEU A 201 -7.98 -4.69 -7.56
C LEU A 201 -8.35 -4.30 -6.13
N GLY A 202 -8.08 -5.17 -5.16
CA GLY A 202 -8.39 -4.94 -3.76
C GLY A 202 -7.60 -3.79 -3.16
N SER A 203 -6.34 -3.57 -3.58
CA SER A 203 -5.53 -2.44 -3.10
C SER A 203 -5.97 -1.07 -3.65
N LEU A 204 -6.85 -1.02 -4.66
CA LEU A 204 -7.43 0.25 -5.12
C LEU A 204 -8.20 0.96 -4.00
N PHE A 205 -8.97 0.21 -3.21
CA PHE A 205 -9.79 0.78 -2.15
C PHE A 205 -8.93 1.49 -1.08
N PRO A 206 -7.92 0.84 -0.46
CA PRO A 206 -6.99 1.53 0.42
C PRO A 206 -6.28 2.72 -0.24
N ARG A 207 -5.85 2.60 -1.50
CA ARG A 207 -5.11 3.67 -2.19
C ARG A 207 -5.97 4.92 -2.45
N ILE A 208 -7.24 4.76 -2.78
CA ILE A 208 -8.14 5.86 -3.14
C ILE A 208 -8.75 6.49 -1.88
N LEU A 209 -9.14 5.68 -0.90
CA LEU A 209 -9.91 6.17 0.25
C LEU A 209 -9.10 6.23 1.54
N LEU A 210 -8.36 5.17 1.89
CA LEU A 210 -7.68 5.08 3.18
C LEU A 210 -6.36 5.87 3.21
N ALA A 211 -5.57 5.84 2.13
CA ALA A 211 -4.26 6.52 2.09
C ALA A 211 -4.38 8.06 2.23
N PRO A 212 -5.26 8.77 1.51
CA PRO A 212 -5.44 10.21 1.73
C PRO A 212 -5.96 10.54 3.14
N LEU A 213 -6.78 9.66 3.71
CA LEU A 213 -7.28 9.78 5.09
C LEU A 213 -6.15 9.61 6.10
N GLU A 214 -5.29 8.62 5.92
CA GLU A 214 -4.11 8.36 6.74
C GLU A 214 -3.12 9.52 6.69
N GLU A 215 -2.87 10.09 5.51
CA GLU A 215 -2.00 11.26 5.34
C GLU A 215 -2.55 12.49 6.07
N SER A 216 -3.86 12.72 5.96
CA SER A 216 -4.56 13.80 6.67
C SER A 216 -4.54 13.61 8.19
N ALA A 217 -4.77 12.37 8.65
CA ALA A 217 -4.72 12.01 10.06
C ALA A 217 -3.30 12.16 10.62
N TYR A 218 -2.27 11.71 9.89
CA TYR A 218 -0.87 11.90 10.27
C TYR A 218 -0.53 13.39 10.39
N ALA A 219 -0.94 14.21 9.42
CA ALA A 219 -0.72 15.65 9.45
C ALA A 219 -1.37 16.28 10.70
N TYR A 220 -2.65 15.95 10.95
CA TYR A 220 -3.38 16.42 12.14
C TYR A 220 -2.67 16.04 13.44
N PHE A 221 -2.36 14.75 13.65
CA PHE A 221 -1.71 14.29 14.88
C PHE A 221 -0.31 14.89 15.05
N SER A 222 0.46 15.04 13.97
CA SER A 222 1.80 15.61 14.03
C SER A 222 1.84 17.09 14.42
N GLN A 223 0.74 17.82 14.21
CA GLN A 223 0.60 19.23 14.60
C GLN A 223 0.10 19.40 16.03
N HIS A 224 -0.68 18.45 16.56
CA HIS A 224 -1.36 18.58 17.85
C HIS A 224 -0.74 17.73 18.97
N VAL A 225 0.16 16.79 18.63
CA VAL A 225 0.84 15.93 19.60
C VAL A 225 2.32 16.26 19.66
N GLU A 226 2.82 16.61 20.84
CA GLU A 226 4.26 16.81 21.03
C GLU A 226 4.99 15.46 21.06
N ARG A 227 5.99 15.30 20.17
CA ARG A 227 6.75 14.05 20.03
C ARG A 227 7.52 13.71 21.30
N GLY A 228 7.45 12.44 21.70
CA GLY A 228 8.22 11.89 22.83
C GLY A 228 7.65 12.19 24.21
N LYS A 229 6.57 12.98 24.30
CA LYS A 229 5.90 13.29 25.55
C LYS A 229 4.65 12.43 25.72
N THR A 230 4.55 11.73 26.84
CA THR A 230 3.31 11.03 27.26
C THR A 230 2.21 12.03 27.58
N ILE A 231 0.96 11.56 27.67
CA ILE A 231 -0.22 12.38 27.95
C ILE A 231 -0.05 13.35 29.14
N ARG A 232 0.70 12.96 30.20
CA ARG A 232 0.96 13.79 31.39
C ARG A 232 1.68 15.11 31.11
N PHE A 233 2.41 15.21 30.00
CA PHE A 233 3.20 16.38 29.64
C PHE A 233 2.64 17.11 28.40
N GLN A 234 1.49 16.68 27.91
CA GLN A 234 0.78 17.31 26.80
C GLN A 234 -0.20 18.36 27.34
N ASN A 235 -0.61 19.32 26.51
CA ASN A 235 -1.69 20.24 26.84
C ASN A 235 -3.01 19.47 27.00
N GLU A 236 -3.65 19.57 28.16
CA GLU A 236 -4.87 18.83 28.51
C GLU A 236 -6.02 19.06 27.51
N LYS A 237 -6.28 20.32 27.12
CA LYS A 237 -7.40 20.65 26.22
C LYS A 237 -7.20 20.04 24.82
N THR A 238 -5.99 20.18 24.28
CA THR A 238 -5.62 19.62 22.97
C THR A 238 -5.57 18.09 23.01
N SER A 239 -5.13 17.51 24.13
CA SER A 239 -5.01 16.06 24.27
C SER A 239 -6.37 15.35 24.22
N LEU A 240 -7.40 15.93 24.81
CA LEU A 240 -8.75 15.38 24.78
C LEU A 240 -9.32 15.39 23.36
N SER A 241 -9.18 16.50 22.63
CA SER A 241 -9.67 16.60 21.24
C SER A 241 -8.92 15.66 20.29
N VAL A 242 -7.61 15.48 20.48
CA VAL A 242 -6.81 14.50 19.74
C VAL A 242 -7.28 13.07 20.02
N HIS A 243 -7.54 12.76 21.30
CA HIS A 243 -8.03 11.44 21.69
C HIS A 243 -9.41 11.14 21.08
N GLN A 244 -10.34 12.09 21.16
CA GLN A 244 -11.66 11.96 20.53
C GLN A 244 -11.55 11.80 19.00
N THR A 245 -10.67 12.58 18.36
CA THR A 245 -10.41 12.46 16.92
C THR A 245 -9.86 11.09 16.56
N LEU A 246 -8.92 10.54 17.34
CA LEU A 246 -8.40 9.19 17.14
C LEU A 246 -9.51 8.13 17.26
N CYS A 247 -10.33 8.21 18.31
CA CYS A 247 -11.44 7.26 18.53
C CYS A 247 -12.48 7.33 17.39
N ASN A 248 -12.86 8.54 16.98
CA ASN A 248 -13.82 8.75 15.90
C ASN A 248 -13.28 8.30 14.53
N LEU A 249 -12.01 8.57 14.24
CA LEU A 249 -11.37 8.07 13.03
C LEU A 249 -11.27 6.54 13.01
N LEU A 250 -10.88 5.91 14.13
CA LEU A 250 -10.84 4.45 14.25
C LEU A 250 -12.22 3.83 14.04
N LYS A 251 -13.25 4.43 14.63
CA LYS A 251 -14.63 4.00 14.44
C LYS A 251 -15.07 4.13 12.98
N LEU A 252 -14.80 5.28 12.36
CA LEU A 252 -15.12 5.54 10.96
C LEU A 252 -14.47 4.51 10.03
N VAL A 253 -13.15 4.33 10.13
CA VAL A 253 -12.42 3.40 9.25
C VAL A 253 -12.76 1.94 9.53
N SER A 254 -13.08 1.59 10.79
CA SER A 254 -13.57 0.26 11.13
C SER A 254 -14.92 0.00 10.49
N LEU A 255 -15.88 0.93 10.57
CA LEU A 255 -17.20 0.80 9.95
C LEU A 255 -17.11 0.68 8.42
N ILE A 256 -16.28 1.53 7.79
CA ILE A 256 -16.01 1.47 6.35
C ILE A 256 -15.37 0.12 6.00
N GLY A 257 -14.36 -0.32 6.76
CA GLY A 257 -13.69 -1.59 6.54
C GLY A 257 -14.63 -2.78 6.73
N LEU A 258 -15.48 -2.80 7.76
CA LEU A 258 -16.48 -3.85 8.00
C LEU A 258 -17.53 -3.90 6.89
N ALA A 259 -17.98 -2.75 6.39
CA ALA A 259 -18.84 -2.72 5.20
C ALA A 259 -18.14 -3.39 4.02
N VAL A 260 -16.86 -3.08 3.77
CA VAL A 260 -16.07 -3.78 2.74
C VAL A 260 -15.95 -5.28 3.02
N VAL A 261 -15.76 -5.71 4.27
CA VAL A 261 -15.73 -7.14 4.60
C VAL A 261 -17.01 -7.80 4.12
N ILE A 262 -18.15 -7.27 4.55
CA ILE A 262 -19.46 -7.89 4.39
C ILE A 262 -19.91 -7.89 2.94
N PHE A 263 -19.80 -6.76 2.26
CA PHE A 263 -20.04 -6.72 0.81
C PHE A 263 -19.02 -7.60 0.08
N GLY A 264 -17.76 -7.63 0.52
CA GLY A 264 -16.75 -8.52 -0.04
C GLY A 264 -17.08 -9.99 0.16
N GLN A 265 -17.73 -10.39 1.24
CA GLN A 265 -18.18 -11.77 1.47
C GLN A 265 -19.33 -12.14 0.52
N SER A 266 -20.40 -11.35 0.47
CA SER A 266 -21.61 -11.71 -0.29
C SER A 266 -21.50 -11.37 -1.79
N TYR A 267 -20.71 -10.35 -2.16
CA TYR A 267 -20.65 -9.80 -3.52
C TYR A 267 -19.35 -10.07 -4.27
N SER A 268 -18.39 -10.82 -3.73
CA SER A 268 -17.10 -11.06 -4.40
C SER A 268 -17.26 -11.63 -5.81
N TYR A 269 -18.08 -12.67 -5.99
CA TYR A 269 -18.34 -13.29 -7.30
C TYR A 269 -18.97 -12.28 -8.26
N THR A 270 -20.04 -11.61 -7.82
CA THR A 270 -20.79 -10.64 -8.64
C THR A 270 -19.94 -9.46 -9.07
N PHE A 271 -19.13 -8.91 -8.15
CA PHE A 271 -18.18 -7.85 -8.43
C PHE A 271 -17.11 -8.30 -9.43
N LEU A 272 -16.52 -9.47 -9.22
CA LEU A 272 -15.47 -10.00 -10.09
C LEU A 272 -16.01 -10.33 -11.49
N LYS A 273 -17.25 -10.83 -11.58
CA LYS A 273 -17.93 -11.12 -12.85
C LYS A 273 -18.13 -9.84 -13.67
N MET A 274 -18.51 -8.74 -13.01
CA MET A 274 -18.64 -7.44 -13.68
C MET A 274 -17.30 -6.83 -14.10
N TYR A 275 -16.26 -7.01 -13.28
CA TYR A 275 -14.96 -6.40 -13.53
C TYR A 275 -14.09 -7.17 -14.53
N ALA A 276 -13.97 -8.49 -14.36
CA ALA A 276 -13.00 -9.33 -15.07
C ALA A 276 -13.62 -10.49 -15.86
N GLY A 277 -14.96 -10.64 -15.86
CA GLY A 277 -15.65 -11.71 -16.57
C GLY A 277 -15.62 -13.07 -15.86
N GLU A 278 -16.12 -14.11 -16.54
CA GLU A 278 -16.39 -15.43 -15.91
C GLU A 278 -15.14 -16.26 -15.63
N ARG A 279 -14.04 -16.09 -16.40
CA ARG A 279 -12.83 -16.91 -16.21
C ARG A 279 -12.20 -16.71 -14.84
N LEU A 280 -12.10 -15.47 -14.37
CA LEU A 280 -11.56 -15.18 -13.05
C LEU A 280 -12.51 -15.65 -11.94
N CYS A 281 -13.82 -15.67 -12.22
CA CYS A 281 -14.84 -16.15 -11.29
C CYS A 281 -14.83 -17.67 -11.11
N ASN A 282 -14.48 -18.43 -12.14
CA ASN A 282 -14.37 -19.90 -12.08
C ASN A 282 -13.06 -20.38 -11.43
N SER A 283 -12.15 -19.45 -11.11
CA SER A 283 -10.90 -19.72 -10.39
C SER A 283 -11.02 -19.43 -8.89
N ALA A 284 -9.90 -19.41 -8.16
CA ALA A 284 -9.86 -18.99 -6.76
C ALA A 284 -10.21 -17.49 -6.54
N GLY A 285 -10.42 -16.70 -7.60
CA GLY A 285 -10.64 -15.25 -7.56
C GLY A 285 -11.70 -14.78 -6.55
N PRO A 286 -12.94 -15.28 -6.57
CA PRO A 286 -13.97 -14.88 -5.61
C PRO A 286 -13.58 -15.19 -4.17
N LEU A 287 -12.98 -16.36 -3.92
CA LEU A 287 -12.52 -16.76 -2.58
C LEU A 287 -11.39 -15.85 -2.08
N LEU A 288 -10.42 -15.55 -2.95
CA LEU A 288 -9.34 -14.62 -2.62
C LEU A 288 -9.86 -13.22 -2.30
N LEU A 289 -10.83 -12.72 -3.05
CA LEU A 289 -11.44 -11.43 -2.79
C LEU A 289 -12.22 -11.39 -1.46
N LYS A 290 -12.86 -12.51 -1.06
CA LYS A 290 -13.47 -12.66 0.27
C LYS A 290 -12.42 -12.51 1.37
N TYR A 291 -11.29 -13.22 1.30
CA TYR A 291 -10.23 -13.06 2.31
C TYR A 291 -9.58 -11.67 2.25
N PHE A 292 -9.44 -11.11 1.05
CA PHE A 292 -8.89 -9.78 0.85
C PHE A 292 -9.78 -8.69 1.47
N SER A 293 -11.10 -8.88 1.50
CA SER A 293 -12.00 -7.92 2.14
C SER A 293 -11.74 -7.81 3.65
N THR A 294 -11.49 -8.93 4.33
CA THR A 294 -11.02 -8.96 5.73
C THR A 294 -9.67 -8.26 5.89
N TYR A 295 -8.75 -8.46 4.94
CA TYR A 295 -7.46 -7.78 4.92
C TYR A 295 -7.61 -6.25 4.82
N ILE A 296 -8.54 -5.74 4.01
CA ILE A 296 -8.83 -4.29 3.89
C ILE A 296 -9.26 -3.69 5.23
N TRP A 297 -10.11 -4.38 6.01
CA TRP A 297 -10.52 -3.90 7.34
C TRP A 297 -9.33 -3.77 8.29
N LEU A 298 -8.43 -4.76 8.29
CA LEU A 298 -7.20 -4.70 9.07
C LEU A 298 -6.28 -3.54 8.61
N LEU A 299 -6.13 -3.34 7.30
CA LEU A 299 -5.36 -2.21 6.75
C LEU A 299 -5.92 -0.86 7.24
N ALA A 300 -7.25 -0.71 7.25
CA ALA A 300 -7.91 0.52 7.68
C ALA A 300 -7.60 0.89 9.14
N ILE A 301 -7.66 -0.11 10.05
CA ILE A 301 -7.30 0.08 11.46
C ILE A 301 -5.80 0.36 11.60
N ASN A 302 -4.96 -0.40 10.88
CA ASN A 302 -3.52 -0.26 10.92
C ASN A 302 -3.08 1.15 10.52
N GLY A 303 -3.62 1.69 9.42
CA GLY A 303 -3.29 3.02 8.92
C GLY A 303 -3.46 4.12 9.97
N ILE A 304 -4.62 4.17 10.63
CA ILE A 304 -4.91 5.19 11.65
C ILE A 304 -4.11 4.96 12.94
N THR A 305 -3.97 3.72 13.39
CA THR A 305 -3.19 3.44 14.61
C THR A 305 -1.70 3.75 14.42
N GLU A 306 -1.13 3.43 13.27
CA GLU A 306 0.26 3.72 12.96
C GLU A 306 0.52 5.20 12.71
N CYS A 307 -0.40 5.92 12.07
CA CYS A 307 -0.20 7.34 11.84
C CYS A 307 -0.13 8.12 13.16
N PHE A 308 -0.99 7.80 14.13
CA PHE A 308 -0.91 8.35 15.48
C PHE A 308 0.38 7.94 16.19
N MET A 309 0.75 6.66 16.13
CA MET A 309 1.99 6.16 16.71
C MET A 309 3.20 6.93 16.16
N PHE A 310 3.35 7.02 14.83
CA PHE A 310 4.46 7.73 14.20
C PHE A 310 4.42 9.24 14.40
N ALA A 311 3.25 9.84 14.59
CA ALA A 311 3.14 11.25 14.96
C ALA A 311 3.67 11.51 16.38
N SER A 312 3.52 10.54 17.29
CA SER A 312 3.79 10.70 18.73
C SER A 312 5.17 10.20 19.18
N MET A 313 5.76 9.23 18.48
CA MET A 313 7.00 8.57 18.90
C MET A 313 8.24 9.49 18.88
N GLN A 314 9.14 9.27 19.86
CA GLN A 314 10.51 9.77 19.84
C GLN A 314 11.48 8.86 19.07
N ASN A 315 12.68 9.36 18.74
CA ASN A 315 13.70 8.64 17.98
C ASN A 315 14.03 7.24 18.53
N ARG A 316 14.27 7.10 19.84
CA ARG A 316 14.56 5.80 20.47
C ARG A 316 13.42 4.78 20.30
N GLN A 317 12.17 5.23 20.38
CA GLN A 317 11.02 4.36 20.16
C GLN A 317 10.92 3.97 18.68
N LEU A 318 11.19 4.91 17.77
CA LEU A 318 11.23 4.62 16.33
C LEU A 318 12.27 3.54 16.02
N ASP A 319 13.44 3.57 16.67
CA ASP A 319 14.45 2.52 16.51
C ASP A 319 13.96 1.16 17.01
N ARG A 320 13.33 1.09 18.19
CA ARG A 320 12.72 -0.16 18.69
C ARG A 320 11.64 -0.69 17.73
N HIS A 321 10.83 0.20 17.15
CA HIS A 321 9.82 -0.19 16.16
C HIS A 321 10.46 -0.72 14.86
N ARG A 322 11.58 -0.14 14.40
CA ARG A 322 12.33 -0.67 13.24
C ARG A 322 12.81 -2.11 13.48
N TYR A 323 13.32 -2.41 14.66
CA TYR A 323 13.69 -3.79 15.02
C TYR A 323 12.47 -4.71 15.11
N SER A 324 11.34 -4.21 15.63
CA SER A 324 10.08 -4.98 15.69
C SER A 324 9.54 -5.29 14.29
N MET A 325 9.64 -4.36 13.34
CA MET A 325 9.29 -4.55 11.93
C MET A 325 10.11 -5.68 11.27
N LEU A 326 11.39 -5.82 11.62
CA LEU A 326 12.20 -6.95 11.13
C LEU A 326 11.68 -8.28 11.66
N HIS A 327 11.29 -8.34 12.94
CA HIS A 327 10.68 -9.54 13.52
C HIS A 327 9.35 -9.89 12.83
N PHE A 328 8.48 -8.89 12.61
CA PHE A 328 7.23 -9.10 11.88
C PHE A 328 7.45 -9.57 10.44
N CYS A 329 8.50 -9.12 9.78
CA CYS A 329 8.89 -9.61 8.46
C CYS A 329 9.25 -11.10 8.47
N ILE A 330 10.00 -11.57 9.47
CA ILE A 330 10.36 -12.99 9.59
C ILE A 330 9.09 -13.83 9.82
N VAL A 331 8.23 -13.38 10.73
CA VAL A 331 6.93 -14.04 11.01
C VAL A 331 6.07 -14.08 9.74
N TYR A 332 6.02 -12.98 8.99
CA TYR A 332 5.31 -12.91 7.71
C TYR A 332 5.84 -13.94 6.72
N LEU A 333 7.14 -13.99 6.44
CA LEU A 333 7.72 -14.93 5.48
C LEU A 333 7.50 -16.39 5.88
N LEU A 334 7.69 -16.73 7.17
CA LEU A 334 7.44 -18.08 7.68
C LEU A 334 5.95 -18.45 7.57
N SER A 335 5.05 -17.54 7.96
CA SER A 335 3.62 -17.76 7.86
C SER A 335 3.15 -17.88 6.41
N SER A 336 3.71 -17.10 5.48
CA SER A 336 3.43 -17.21 4.04
C SER A 336 3.85 -18.57 3.51
N PHE A 337 5.03 -19.05 3.86
CA PHE A 337 5.50 -20.38 3.45
C PHE A 337 4.58 -21.49 3.97
N ILE A 338 4.26 -21.47 5.28
CA ILE A 338 3.44 -22.52 5.92
C ILE A 338 1.99 -22.47 5.43
N LEU A 339 1.36 -21.30 5.45
CA LEU A 339 -0.05 -21.14 5.08
C LEU A 339 -0.28 -21.34 3.59
N CYS A 340 0.68 -20.98 2.73
CA CYS A 340 0.55 -21.24 1.30
C CYS A 340 0.60 -22.75 0.98
N ARG A 341 1.41 -23.53 1.71
CA ARG A 341 1.42 -25.00 1.59
C ARG A 341 0.10 -25.64 2.01
N ILE A 342 -0.64 -25.04 2.94
CA ILE A 342 -1.90 -25.57 3.46
C ILE A 342 -3.12 -25.08 2.66
N PHE A 343 -3.16 -23.78 2.33
CA PHE A 343 -4.34 -23.10 1.78
C PHE A 343 -4.13 -22.55 0.36
N GLY A 344 -3.00 -22.84 -0.29
CA GLY A 344 -2.66 -22.30 -1.61
C GLY A 344 -2.55 -20.77 -1.60
N SER A 345 -3.11 -20.11 -2.61
CA SER A 345 -3.00 -18.66 -2.81
C SER A 345 -3.65 -17.85 -1.68
N VAL A 346 -4.69 -18.39 -1.03
CA VAL A 346 -5.33 -17.80 0.16
C VAL A 346 -4.32 -17.66 1.31
N GLY A 347 -3.34 -18.56 1.39
CA GLY A 347 -2.31 -18.54 2.43
C GLY A 347 -1.50 -17.24 2.47
N PHE A 348 -1.24 -16.60 1.33
CA PHE A 348 -0.55 -15.31 1.27
C PHE A 348 -1.38 -14.17 1.86
N ILE A 349 -2.69 -14.15 1.59
CA ILE A 349 -3.59 -13.14 2.16
C ILE A 349 -3.69 -13.32 3.68
N LEU A 350 -3.84 -14.57 4.15
CA LEU A 350 -3.87 -14.88 5.58
C LEU A 350 -2.57 -14.50 6.29
N ALA A 351 -1.41 -14.77 5.69
CA ALA A 351 -0.11 -14.36 6.22
C ALA A 351 -0.01 -12.82 6.34
N ASN A 352 -0.51 -12.10 5.34
CA ASN A 352 -0.61 -10.63 5.39
C ASN A 352 -1.57 -10.15 6.49
N CYS A 353 -2.71 -10.82 6.70
CA CYS A 353 -3.61 -10.53 7.81
C CYS A 353 -2.92 -10.69 9.16
N ILE A 354 -2.16 -11.77 9.38
CA ILE A 354 -1.38 -12.01 10.60
C ILE A 354 -0.35 -10.89 10.82
N ASN A 355 0.40 -10.53 9.78
CA ASN A 355 1.38 -9.46 9.83
C ASN A 355 0.75 -8.10 10.23
N ILE A 356 -0.34 -7.71 9.57
CA ILE A 356 -1.06 -6.47 9.90
C ILE A 356 -1.68 -6.54 11.30
N ALA A 357 -2.20 -7.69 11.73
CA ALA A 357 -2.73 -7.87 13.09
C ALA A 357 -1.65 -7.63 14.15
N PHE A 358 -0.43 -8.17 13.98
CA PHE A 358 0.69 -7.88 14.88
C PHE A 358 1.05 -6.40 14.91
N ARG A 359 1.02 -5.72 13.76
CA ARG A 359 1.26 -4.27 13.67
C ARG A 359 0.18 -3.47 14.42
N ILE A 360 -1.09 -3.83 14.25
CA ILE A 360 -2.21 -3.24 15.00
C ILE A 360 -2.01 -3.43 16.51
N ILE A 361 -1.68 -4.65 16.97
CA ILE A 361 -1.43 -4.94 18.38
C ILE A 361 -0.28 -4.09 18.91
N TYR A 362 0.83 -3.99 18.16
CA TYR A 362 1.97 -3.16 18.53
C TYR A 362 1.59 -1.68 18.66
N SER A 363 0.86 -1.15 17.68
CA SER A 363 0.40 0.25 17.67
C SER A 363 -0.55 0.52 18.83
N PHE A 364 -1.49 -0.39 19.13
CA PHE A 364 -2.38 -0.25 20.29
C PHE A 364 -1.65 -0.33 21.62
N ARG A 365 -0.64 -1.20 21.75
CA ARG A 365 0.22 -1.23 22.96
C ARG A 365 0.95 0.10 23.15
N PHE A 366 1.42 0.72 22.07
CA PHE A 366 2.00 2.05 22.12
C PHE A 366 0.97 3.12 22.51
N ILE A 367 -0.22 3.12 21.90
CA ILE A 367 -1.30 4.06 22.20
C ILE A 367 -1.71 3.95 23.68
N HIS A 368 -1.86 2.74 24.19
CA HIS A 368 -2.14 2.50 25.61
C HIS A 368 -1.06 3.08 26.52
N TYR A 369 0.22 2.82 26.18
CA TYR A 369 1.35 3.41 26.91
C TYR A 369 1.35 4.96 26.85
N PHE A 370 1.01 5.54 25.70
CA PHE A 370 0.98 6.99 25.52
C PHE A 370 -0.07 7.66 26.42
N TYR A 371 -1.27 7.08 26.52
CA TYR A 371 -2.37 7.55 27.36
C TYR A 371 -2.29 7.08 28.82
N GLN A 372 -1.28 6.28 29.17
CA GLN A 372 -1.11 5.78 30.53
C GLN A 372 -0.95 6.93 31.52
N GLY A 373 -1.83 6.96 32.53
CA GLY A 373 -1.84 7.99 33.57
C GLY A 373 -2.57 9.28 33.19
N GLY A 374 -3.34 9.32 32.10
CA GLY A 374 -4.27 10.42 31.79
C GLY A 374 -5.61 10.35 32.55
N GLY A 375 -5.85 9.28 33.31
CA GLY A 375 -7.12 9.01 34.01
C GLY A 375 -8.21 8.41 33.10
N ASP A 376 -9.39 8.15 33.66
CA ASP A 376 -10.52 7.46 32.99
C ASP A 376 -11.13 8.24 31.81
N ARG A 377 -10.72 9.49 31.63
CA ARG A 377 -11.13 10.34 30.50
C ARG A 377 -10.61 9.82 29.16
N PHE A 378 -9.55 9.02 29.16
CA PHE A 378 -8.95 8.43 27.97
C PHE A 378 -9.29 6.94 27.90
N ARG A 379 -10.48 6.64 27.36
CA ARG A 379 -10.92 5.25 27.16
C ARG A 379 -10.00 4.55 26.17
N PHE A 380 -9.85 3.22 26.28
CA PHE A 380 -8.99 2.50 25.35
C PHE A 380 -9.55 2.58 23.92
N PRO A 381 -8.84 3.20 22.95
CA PRO A 381 -9.40 3.48 21.62
C PRO A 381 -9.80 2.24 20.81
N ALA A 382 -9.29 1.05 21.17
CA ALA A 382 -9.70 -0.18 20.50
C ALA A 382 -11.17 -0.52 20.73
N LEU A 383 -11.77 -0.05 21.84
CA LEU A 383 -13.21 -0.21 22.09
C LEU A 383 -14.06 0.52 21.05
N SER A 384 -13.53 1.57 20.42
CA SER A 384 -14.21 2.33 19.37
C SER A 384 -14.31 1.59 18.03
N ILE A 385 -13.57 0.48 17.85
CA ILE A 385 -13.63 -0.34 16.63
C ILE A 385 -14.95 -1.10 16.52
N LEU A 386 -15.53 -1.50 17.67
CA LEU A 386 -16.73 -2.31 17.70
C LEU A 386 -17.97 -1.47 17.33
N PRO A 387 -18.70 -1.82 16.27
CA PRO A 387 -19.96 -1.16 15.94
C PRO A 387 -21.04 -1.48 16.98
N ASN A 388 -22.05 -0.61 17.11
CA ASN A 388 -23.24 -0.88 17.92
C ASN A 388 -23.98 -2.15 17.46
N SER A 389 -24.64 -2.86 18.39
CA SER A 389 -25.32 -4.13 18.15
C SER A 389 -26.31 -4.11 16.99
N SER A 390 -26.98 -2.97 16.78
CA SER A 390 -27.93 -2.80 15.69
C SER A 390 -27.27 -2.68 14.31
N VAL A 391 -26.10 -2.04 14.22
CA VAL A 391 -25.26 -2.07 13.01
C VAL A 391 -24.77 -3.49 12.75
N GLN A 392 -24.31 -4.20 13.80
CA GLN A 392 -23.92 -5.62 13.68
C GLN A 392 -25.06 -6.49 13.13
N GLY A 393 -26.31 -6.23 13.54
CA GLY A 393 -27.49 -6.94 13.05
C GLY A 393 -27.74 -6.74 11.55
N ILE A 394 -27.71 -5.50 11.04
CA ILE A 394 -27.86 -5.24 9.60
C ILE A 394 -26.70 -5.85 8.81
N LEU A 395 -25.49 -5.68 9.33
CA LEU A 395 -24.27 -6.26 8.77
C LEU A 395 -24.36 -7.80 8.65
N LEU A 396 -24.98 -8.48 9.62
CA LEU A 396 -25.25 -9.92 9.58
C LEU A 396 -26.31 -10.31 8.53
N ILE A 397 -27.36 -9.50 8.35
CA ILE A 397 -28.40 -9.74 7.35
C ILE A 397 -27.81 -9.75 5.93
N ILE A 398 -26.91 -8.80 5.63
CA ILE A 398 -26.23 -8.72 4.32
C ILE A 398 -25.35 -9.96 4.08
N PHE A 399 -24.70 -10.48 5.12
CA PHE A 399 -23.90 -11.70 5.03
C PHE A 399 -24.74 -12.92 4.62
N CYS A 400 -26.02 -12.97 5.02
CA CYS A 400 -26.94 -14.04 4.64
C CYS A 400 -27.50 -13.92 3.22
N CYS A 401 -27.29 -12.80 2.53
CA CYS A 401 -27.72 -12.60 1.14
C CYS A 401 -26.73 -13.24 0.14
N GLU A 402 -26.50 -14.56 0.22
CA GLU A 402 -25.82 -15.31 -0.83
C GLU A 402 -26.84 -16.05 -1.72
N GLY A 403 -26.65 -16.05 -3.05
CA GLY A 403 -27.35 -16.98 -3.95
C GLY A 403 -28.49 -16.42 -4.82
N PHE A 404 -28.50 -15.14 -5.19
CA PHE A 404 -29.50 -14.61 -6.13
C PHE A 404 -29.24 -15.04 -7.59
N PHE A 405 -30.30 -15.46 -8.30
CA PHE A 405 -30.22 -16.00 -9.67
C PHE A 405 -29.82 -14.98 -10.75
N ASN A 406 -30.05 -13.68 -10.54
CA ASN A 406 -29.75 -12.64 -11.54
C ASN A 406 -28.80 -11.58 -10.98
N THR A 407 -27.67 -11.38 -11.68
CA THR A 407 -26.64 -10.37 -11.38
C THR A 407 -27.24 -8.98 -11.15
N PHE A 408 -28.20 -8.55 -11.98
CA PHE A 408 -28.83 -7.24 -11.85
C PHE A 408 -29.59 -7.11 -10.53
N THR A 409 -30.40 -8.11 -10.17
CA THR A 409 -31.15 -8.13 -8.91
C THR A 409 -30.24 -8.17 -7.69
N HIS A 410 -29.11 -8.88 -7.79
CA HIS A 410 -28.12 -8.91 -6.72
C HIS A 410 -27.54 -7.51 -6.49
N VAL A 411 -27.13 -6.83 -7.57
CA VAL A 411 -26.58 -5.46 -7.52
C VAL A 411 -27.57 -4.46 -6.95
N THR A 412 -28.83 -4.48 -7.39
CA THR A 412 -29.84 -3.53 -6.89
C THR A 412 -30.06 -3.72 -5.39
N ILE A 413 -30.17 -4.97 -4.91
CA ILE A 413 -30.26 -5.29 -3.48
C ILE A 413 -29.01 -4.79 -2.74
N GLY A 414 -27.83 -4.98 -3.31
CA GLY A 414 -26.56 -4.54 -2.70
C GLY A 414 -26.49 -3.02 -2.52
N VAL A 415 -26.92 -2.26 -3.53
CA VAL A 415 -26.99 -0.79 -3.45
C VAL A 415 -27.97 -0.35 -2.37
N LEU A 416 -29.16 -0.97 -2.30
CA LEU A 416 -30.15 -0.67 -1.25
C LEU A 416 -29.62 -0.96 0.16
N LEU A 417 -28.95 -2.11 0.33
CA LEU A 417 -28.34 -2.49 1.61
C LEU A 417 -27.18 -1.56 1.99
N LEU A 418 -26.43 -1.05 1.03
CA LEU A 418 -25.36 -0.09 1.27
C LEU A 418 -25.94 1.23 1.79
N PHE A 419 -26.99 1.75 1.16
CA PHE A 419 -27.70 2.94 1.64
C PHE A 419 -28.32 2.71 3.02
N ALA A 420 -28.96 1.57 3.26
CA ALA A 420 -29.54 1.23 4.56
C ALA A 420 -28.46 1.17 5.66
N THR A 421 -27.30 0.58 5.36
CA THR A 421 -26.16 0.52 6.30
C THR A 421 -25.61 1.90 6.60
N ALA A 422 -25.44 2.75 5.58
CA ALA A 422 -24.98 4.13 5.75
C ALA A 422 -25.96 4.95 6.60
N MET A 423 -27.26 4.89 6.29
CA MET A 423 -28.31 5.59 7.04
C MET A 423 -28.39 5.12 8.50
N THR A 424 -28.33 3.81 8.72
CA THR A 424 -28.37 3.24 10.07
C THR A 424 -27.14 3.67 10.88
N THR A 425 -25.97 3.69 10.24
CA THR A 425 -24.73 4.15 10.87
C THR A 425 -24.85 5.63 11.27
N LEU A 426 -25.39 6.49 10.40
CA LEU A 426 -25.59 7.91 10.70
C LEU A 426 -26.58 8.14 11.84
N ILE A 427 -27.64 7.33 11.94
CA ILE A 427 -28.67 7.45 12.98
C ILE A 427 -28.17 6.92 14.32
N GLN A 428 -27.47 5.78 14.32
CA GLN A 428 -27.08 5.08 15.55
C GLN A 428 -25.74 5.55 16.11
N GLU A 429 -24.98 6.35 15.36
CA GLU A 429 -23.68 6.87 15.77
C GLU A 429 -23.66 8.41 15.75
N PRO A 430 -24.37 9.08 16.68
CA PRO A 430 -24.51 10.54 16.65
C PRO A 430 -23.18 11.28 16.82
N GLU A 431 -22.26 10.76 17.62
CA GLU A 431 -20.92 11.33 17.79
C GLU A 431 -20.13 11.31 16.47
N LEU A 432 -20.24 10.21 15.73
CA LEU A 432 -19.60 10.06 14.42
C LEU A 432 -20.26 10.95 13.38
N ALA A 433 -21.58 11.02 13.37
CA ALA A 433 -22.34 11.91 12.48
C ALA A 433 -21.97 13.38 12.72
N GLN A 434 -21.84 13.80 13.98
CA GLN A 434 -21.39 15.13 14.35
C GLN A 434 -19.94 15.38 13.90
N PHE A 435 -19.04 14.42 14.13
CA PHE A 435 -17.65 14.51 13.68
C PHE A 435 -17.55 14.69 12.15
N MET A 436 -18.30 13.88 11.38
CA MET A 436 -18.35 14.02 9.92
C MET A 436 -18.94 15.36 9.49
N ARG A 437 -20.01 15.82 10.13
CA ARG A 437 -20.61 17.13 9.83
C ARG A 437 -19.63 18.27 10.03
N THR A 438 -18.88 18.27 11.14
CA THR A 438 -17.84 19.27 11.39
C THR A 438 -16.71 19.19 10.37
N PHE A 439 -16.31 17.99 9.97
CA PHE A 439 -15.27 17.78 8.96
C PHE A 439 -15.69 18.33 7.58
N PHE A 440 -16.90 18.02 7.12
CA PHE A 440 -17.42 18.49 5.83
C PHE A 440 -17.72 20.00 5.82
N LEU A 441 -18.34 20.54 6.89
CA LEU A 441 -18.60 21.99 6.98
C LEU A 441 -17.32 22.82 6.95
N ASN A 442 -16.26 22.36 7.63
CA ASN A 442 -14.96 23.03 7.60
C ASN A 442 -14.27 22.92 6.22
N ALA A 443 -14.53 21.86 5.47
CA ALA A 443 -14.02 21.70 4.11
C ALA A 443 -14.68 22.69 3.14
N ASP A 444 -15.98 22.92 3.27
CA ASP A 444 -16.70 23.91 2.44
C ASP A 444 -16.28 25.34 2.77
N LEU A 445 -16.09 25.68 4.05
CA LEU A 445 -15.60 27.00 4.46
C LEU A 445 -14.19 27.31 3.92
N ARG A 446 -13.32 26.29 3.81
CA ARG A 446 -11.99 26.43 3.19
C ARG A 446 -12.01 26.54 1.67
N LYS A 447 -13.09 26.15 1.00
CA LYS A 447 -13.27 26.37 -0.45
C LYS A 447 -13.84 27.76 -0.75
N SER A 448 -14.60 28.33 0.18
CA SER A 448 -15.20 29.67 0.04
C SER A 448 -14.27 30.82 0.44
N ALA A 449 -13.19 30.54 1.16
CA ALA A 449 -12.14 31.50 1.52
C ALA A 449 -10.95 31.35 0.57
#